data_AF-A0A4V1UNU5-F1
#
_entry.id   AF-A0A4V1UNU5-F1
#
_cell.length_a   1.000
_cell.length_b   1.000
_cell.length_c   1.000
_cell.angle_alpha   90.00
_cell.angle_beta   90.00
_cell.angle_gamma   90.00
#
_symmetry.space_group_name_H-M   'P 1'
#
loop_
_entity.id
_entity.type
_entity.pdbx_description
1 polymer ?
#
loop_
_entity_poly.entity_id
_entity_poly.type
_entity_poly.pdbx_seq_one_letter_code
_entity_poly.pdbx_strand_id
1 'polypeptide(L)'
;MINVEALLAVFRDVRVLVDKPDNDFTWTSWIDRESATREIDGFLAKLEARESMPIASMNTVFAPTGPLQELAISSGWGEEYLALADRFEEALGCPCGWSQCTAEPTYLGIDDAGFEVSEQTCERCGEARVRLFREDEGFSGSGRWYEGTVPAGTSVTQENARALVESLGGYQFGGSYYDGKTGWATGPIR
;
A
#
# COMPACT_ATOMS: atom_id res chain seq x y z
N MET A 1 3.74 7.46 0.90
CA MET A 1 5.17 7.07 0.78
C MET A 1 5.53 6.19 1.97
N ILE A 2 6.23 5.07 1.77
CA ILE A 2 6.68 4.18 2.86
C ILE A 2 7.71 4.91 3.74
N ASN A 3 7.47 4.94 5.05
CA ASN A 3 8.37 5.51 6.04
C ASN A 3 9.24 4.39 6.65
N VAL A 4 10.44 4.22 6.10
CA VAL A 4 11.39 3.17 6.51
C VAL A 4 11.80 3.30 7.98
N GLU A 5 12.00 4.51 8.49
CA GLU A 5 12.38 4.73 9.89
C GLU A 5 11.25 4.32 10.84
N ALA A 6 9.99 4.59 10.46
CA ALA A 6 8.84 4.13 11.22
C ALA A 6 8.69 2.60 11.17
N LEU A 7 8.95 1.96 10.01
CA LEU A 7 8.94 0.51 9.90
C LEU A 7 10.02 -0.13 10.80
N LEU A 8 11.23 0.43 10.81
CA LEU A 8 12.30 -0.02 11.71
C LEU A 8 11.87 0.07 13.17
N ALA A 9 11.21 1.16 13.58
CA ALA A 9 10.71 1.31 14.94
C ALA A 9 9.66 0.24 15.28
N VAL A 10 8.71 -0.02 14.38
CA VAL A 10 7.69 -1.07 14.55
C VAL A 10 8.34 -2.44 14.72
N PHE A 11 9.24 -2.83 13.81
CA PHE A 11 9.86 -4.16 13.88
C PHE A 11 10.80 -4.33 15.07
N ARG A 12 11.40 -3.25 15.59
CA ARG A 12 12.17 -3.29 16.85
C ARG A 12 11.26 -3.58 18.04
N ASP A 13 10.08 -2.98 18.10
CA ASP A 13 9.13 -3.25 19.17
C ASP A 13 8.53 -4.66 19.05
N VAL A 14 8.23 -5.11 17.83
CA VAL A 14 7.85 -6.51 17.56
C VAL A 14 8.95 -7.46 18.07
N ARG A 15 10.22 -7.17 17.77
CA ARG A 15 11.36 -7.98 18.18
C ARG A 15 11.46 -8.14 19.70
N VAL A 16 11.10 -7.10 20.47
CA VAL A 16 11.04 -7.15 21.93
C VAL A 16 9.87 -8.03 22.40
N LEU A 17 8.69 -7.89 21.79
CA LEU A 17 7.51 -8.66 22.19
C LEU A 17 7.64 -10.15 21.87
N VAL A 18 8.15 -10.53 20.69
CA VAL A 18 8.28 -11.95 20.30
C VAL A 18 9.33 -12.70 21.12
N ASP A 19 10.26 -11.98 21.75
CA ASP A 19 11.35 -12.56 22.56
C ASP A 19 10.98 -12.77 24.03
N LYS A 20 9.77 -12.36 24.44
CA LYS A 20 9.28 -12.55 25.81
C LYS A 20 9.34 -14.03 26.20
N PRO A 21 9.78 -14.35 27.44
CA PRO A 21 10.06 -15.71 27.82
C PRO A 21 8.83 -16.63 27.92
N ASP A 22 7.68 -16.02 28.13
CA ASP A 22 6.37 -16.60 28.43
C ASP A 22 5.42 -16.60 27.23
N ASN A 23 5.91 -16.27 26.03
CA ASN A 23 5.11 -16.35 24.80
C ASN A 23 4.65 -17.78 24.50
N ASP A 24 3.38 -17.92 24.10
CA ASP A 24 2.74 -19.15 23.67
C ASP A 24 2.67 -19.24 22.15
N PHE A 25 3.52 -20.07 21.57
CA PHE A 25 3.64 -20.28 20.11
C PHE A 25 2.68 -21.33 19.54
N THR A 26 1.79 -21.92 20.36
CA THR A 26 0.97 -23.10 20.01
C THR A 26 0.17 -22.93 18.72
N TRP A 27 -0.34 -21.72 18.46
CA TRP A 27 -1.22 -21.44 17.32
C TRP A 27 -0.55 -20.64 16.21
N THR A 28 0.77 -20.50 16.25
CA THR A 28 1.50 -19.66 15.29
C THR A 28 2.21 -20.51 14.25
N SER A 29 2.57 -19.93 13.10
CA SER A 29 3.45 -20.60 12.14
C SER A 29 4.91 -20.67 12.60
N TRP A 30 5.28 -19.92 13.65
CA TRP A 30 6.59 -20.01 14.28
C TRP A 30 6.66 -21.24 15.19
N ILE A 31 7.76 -21.99 15.06
CA ILE A 31 8.01 -23.19 15.84
C ILE A 31 8.26 -22.83 17.31
N ASP A 32 9.01 -21.76 17.51
CA ASP A 32 9.47 -21.28 18.80
C ASP A 32 9.95 -19.82 18.73
N ARG A 33 10.40 -19.32 19.87
CA ARG A 33 11.01 -17.99 20.01
C ARG A 33 12.17 -17.76 19.06
N GLU A 34 13.05 -18.75 18.87
CA GLU A 34 14.21 -18.60 18.00
C GLU A 34 13.80 -18.42 16.54
N SER A 35 12.78 -19.16 16.10
CA SER A 35 12.23 -19.03 14.75
C SER A 35 11.58 -17.67 14.49
N ALA A 36 10.81 -17.15 15.46
CA ALA A 36 10.17 -15.85 15.36
C ALA A 36 11.21 -14.72 15.34
N THR A 37 12.12 -14.70 16.30
CA THR A 37 13.18 -13.68 16.37
C THR A 37 14.04 -13.68 15.12
N ARG A 38 14.40 -14.84 14.57
CA ARG A 38 15.18 -14.95 13.32
C ARG A 38 14.48 -14.32 12.12
N GLU A 39 13.16 -14.53 11.96
CA GLU A 39 12.40 -13.92 10.87
C GLU A 39 12.33 -12.39 11.01
N ILE A 40 12.03 -11.91 12.22
CA ILE A 40 11.97 -10.47 12.52
C ILE A 40 13.33 -9.78 12.33
N ASP A 41 14.41 -10.40 12.80
CA ASP A 41 15.79 -9.90 12.61
C ASP A 41 16.16 -9.86 11.11
N GLY A 42 15.62 -10.79 10.32
CA GLY A 42 15.76 -10.78 8.86
C GLY A 42 15.07 -9.59 8.18
N PHE A 43 13.90 -9.16 8.67
CA PHE A 43 13.25 -7.93 8.16
C PHE A 43 14.01 -6.68 8.59
N LEU A 44 14.45 -6.61 9.84
CA LEU A 44 15.26 -5.50 10.36
C LEU A 44 16.53 -5.31 9.52
N ALA A 45 17.28 -6.38 9.26
CA ALA A 45 18.51 -6.31 8.47
C ALA A 45 18.26 -5.77 7.05
N LYS A 46 17.18 -6.20 6.38
CA LYS A 46 16.82 -5.71 5.04
C LYS A 46 16.40 -4.24 5.03
N LEU A 47 15.63 -3.82 6.04
CA LEU A 47 15.21 -2.43 6.19
C LEU A 47 16.42 -1.51 6.47
N GLU A 48 17.34 -1.93 7.35
CA GLU A 48 18.56 -1.18 7.68
C GLU A 48 19.51 -1.08 6.48
N ALA A 49 19.66 -2.15 5.71
CA ALA A 49 20.46 -2.17 4.50
C ALA A 49 19.83 -1.38 3.34
N ARG A 50 18.57 -0.91 3.49
CA ARG A 50 17.76 -0.26 2.45
C ARG A 50 17.71 -1.08 1.15
N GLU A 51 17.65 -2.40 1.31
CA GLU A 51 17.48 -3.36 0.22
C GLU A 51 16.01 -3.43 -0.25
N SER A 52 15.67 -4.38 -1.12
CA SER A 52 14.29 -4.57 -1.54
C SER A 52 13.39 -4.83 -0.33
N MET A 53 12.41 -3.94 -0.13
CA MET A 53 11.50 -4.03 1.01
C MET A 53 10.59 -5.25 0.83
N PRO A 54 10.60 -6.23 1.77
CA PRO A 54 9.82 -7.46 1.65
C PRO A 54 8.36 -7.23 2.10
N ILE A 55 7.68 -6.26 1.50
CA ILE A 55 6.34 -5.78 1.92
C ILE A 55 5.33 -6.91 2.02
N ALA A 56 5.30 -7.82 1.04
CA ALA A 56 4.39 -8.97 1.06
C ALA A 56 4.64 -9.88 2.29
N SER A 57 5.90 -10.18 2.61
CA SER A 57 6.24 -11.01 3.77
C SER A 57 5.92 -10.29 5.09
N MET A 58 6.20 -8.99 5.18
CA MET A 58 5.84 -8.19 6.35
C MET A 58 4.31 -8.13 6.55
N ASN A 59 3.54 -7.97 5.47
CA ASN A 59 2.08 -8.04 5.51
C ASN A 59 1.57 -9.40 5.99
N THR A 60 2.22 -10.51 5.59
CA THR A 60 1.84 -11.85 6.08
C THR A 60 2.00 -11.96 7.60
N VAL A 61 3.06 -11.40 8.17
CA VAL A 61 3.27 -11.41 9.63
C VAL A 61 2.17 -10.65 10.37
N PHE A 62 1.70 -9.53 9.81
CA PHE A 62 0.66 -8.68 10.38
C PHE A 62 -0.78 -9.04 9.96
N ALA A 63 -0.97 -10.00 9.06
CA ALA A 63 -2.28 -10.33 8.51
C ALA A 63 -3.28 -10.76 9.59
N PRO A 64 -4.60 -10.63 9.35
CA PRO A 64 -5.60 -11.31 10.16
C PRO A 64 -5.29 -12.81 10.23
N THR A 65 -5.33 -13.38 11.44
CA THR A 65 -4.88 -14.75 11.74
C THR A 65 -3.43 -15.02 11.30
N GLY A 66 -2.63 -13.96 11.20
CA GLY A 66 -1.21 -14.05 10.90
C GLY A 66 -0.41 -14.40 12.17
N PRO A 67 0.86 -14.80 11.99
CA PRO A 67 1.70 -15.33 13.06
C PRO A 67 1.80 -14.39 14.27
N LEU A 68 1.90 -13.07 14.03
CA LEU A 68 2.04 -12.09 15.10
C LEU A 68 0.73 -11.92 15.88
N GLN A 69 -0.43 -11.93 15.20
CA GLN A 69 -1.73 -11.82 15.86
C GLN A 69 -2.03 -13.07 16.70
N GLU A 70 -1.77 -14.26 16.16
CA GLU A 70 -1.97 -15.54 16.86
C GLU A 70 -1.09 -15.63 18.11
N LEU A 71 0.18 -15.20 17.98
CA LEU A 71 1.10 -15.12 19.12
C LEU A 71 0.59 -14.14 20.17
N ALA A 72 0.15 -12.95 19.75
CA ALA A 72 -0.33 -11.89 20.64
C ALA A 72 -1.51 -12.34 21.49
N ILE A 73 -2.50 -12.95 20.85
CA ILE A 73 -3.72 -13.44 21.51
C ILE A 73 -3.36 -14.55 22.50
N SER A 74 -2.54 -15.51 22.08
CA SER A 74 -2.16 -16.66 22.91
C SER A 74 -1.28 -16.24 24.10
N SER A 75 -0.50 -15.17 23.94
CA SER A 75 0.47 -14.69 24.92
C SER A 75 -0.02 -13.48 25.74
N GLY A 76 -1.28 -13.06 25.56
CA GLY A 76 -1.92 -12.03 26.38
C GLY A 76 -1.52 -10.58 26.09
N TRP A 77 -0.95 -10.27 24.92
CA TRP A 77 -0.57 -8.91 24.49
C TRP A 77 -1.30 -8.45 23.22
N GLY A 78 -2.57 -8.84 23.08
CA GLY A 78 -3.41 -8.50 21.93
C GLY A 78 -3.59 -7.00 21.69
N GLU A 79 -3.66 -6.19 22.75
CA GLU A 79 -3.78 -4.72 22.64
C GLU A 79 -2.50 -4.09 22.09
N GLU A 80 -1.33 -4.57 22.53
CA GLU A 80 -0.03 -4.15 21.99
C GLU A 80 0.13 -4.52 20.52
N TYR A 81 -0.41 -5.68 20.11
CA TYR A 81 -0.47 -6.05 18.70
C TYR A 81 -1.31 -5.06 17.89
N LEU A 82 -2.50 -4.65 18.36
CA LEU A 82 -3.34 -3.67 17.66
C LEU A 82 -2.59 -2.34 17.47
N ALA A 83 -1.94 -1.85 18.52
CA ALA A 83 -1.13 -0.64 18.44
C ALA A 83 0.07 -0.78 17.47
N LEU A 84 0.70 -1.95 17.40
CA LEU A 84 1.75 -2.23 16.43
C LEU A 84 1.22 -2.32 15.00
N ALA A 85 0.05 -2.93 14.80
CA ALA A 85 -0.59 -3.05 13.49
C ALA A 85 -0.95 -1.66 12.95
N ASP A 86 -1.53 -0.79 13.77
CA ASP A 86 -1.84 0.60 13.38
C ASP A 86 -0.57 1.35 12.93
N ARG A 87 0.51 1.24 13.72
CA ARG A 87 1.80 1.87 13.40
C ARG A 87 2.46 1.24 12.18
N PHE A 88 2.32 -0.08 11.98
CA PHE A 88 2.82 -0.77 10.81
C PHE A 88 2.14 -0.27 9.54
N GLU A 89 0.81 -0.18 9.55
CA GLU A 89 0.04 0.35 8.44
C GLU A 89 0.36 1.83 8.18
N GLU A 90 0.51 2.65 9.21
CA GLU A 90 0.97 4.03 9.08
C GLU A 90 2.37 4.12 8.45
N ALA A 91 3.29 3.24 8.88
CA ALA A 91 4.67 3.21 8.42
C ALA A 91 4.82 2.70 6.97
N LEU A 92 3.98 1.77 6.53
CA LEU A 92 3.85 1.43 5.11
C LEU A 92 3.36 2.63 4.27
N GLY A 93 2.86 3.68 4.93
CA GLY A 93 2.17 4.79 4.31
C GLY A 93 0.80 4.34 3.81
N CYS A 94 -0.04 5.29 3.40
CA CYS A 94 -1.32 4.93 2.84
C CYS A 94 -1.10 4.06 1.59
N PRO A 95 -1.65 2.83 1.57
CA PRO A 95 -1.49 1.94 0.43
C PRO A 95 -2.43 2.35 -0.72
N CYS A 96 -2.91 3.61 -0.74
CA CYS A 96 -3.91 4.13 -1.65
C CYS A 96 -3.46 4.07 -3.12
N GLY A 97 -3.51 2.88 -3.71
CA GLY A 97 -4.02 2.70 -5.05
C GLY A 97 -5.46 3.21 -5.10
N TRP A 98 -5.96 3.60 -6.27
CA TRP A 98 -7.34 4.08 -6.39
C TRP A 98 -8.36 3.10 -5.80
N SER A 99 -8.12 1.80 -5.98
CA SER A 99 -8.93 0.70 -5.49
C SER A 99 -8.84 0.42 -3.98
N GLN A 100 -7.91 1.05 -3.27
CA GLN A 100 -7.68 0.82 -1.84
C GLN A 100 -8.16 1.96 -0.95
N CYS A 101 -8.58 3.09 -1.54
CA CYS A 101 -9.33 4.11 -0.82
C CYS A 101 -10.82 3.78 -0.83
N THR A 102 -11.48 3.96 0.31
CA THR A 102 -12.94 3.82 0.46
C THR A 102 -13.70 5.09 0.10
N ALA A 103 -13.00 6.21 -0.13
CA ALA A 103 -13.62 7.47 -0.52
C ALA A 103 -14.32 7.33 -1.89
N GLU A 104 -15.56 7.81 -2.00
CA GLU A 104 -16.24 7.86 -3.29
C GLU A 104 -15.52 8.84 -4.22
N PRO A 105 -15.12 8.42 -5.43
CA PRO A 105 -14.46 9.31 -6.36
C PRO A 105 -15.45 10.33 -6.93
N THR A 106 -15.01 11.57 -7.02
CA THR A 106 -15.74 12.64 -7.70
C THR A 106 -15.43 12.60 -9.19
N TYR A 107 -16.46 12.37 -10.00
CA TYR A 107 -16.36 12.41 -11.45
C TYR A 107 -16.23 13.87 -11.93
N LEU A 108 -15.20 14.15 -12.71
CA LEU A 108 -14.86 15.50 -13.21
C LEU A 108 -15.21 15.70 -14.68
N GLY A 109 -15.53 14.62 -15.41
CA GLY A 109 -15.91 14.66 -16.82
C GLY A 109 -14.99 13.85 -17.72
N ILE A 110 -14.96 14.17 -19.02
CA ILE A 110 -14.17 13.46 -20.04
C ILE A 110 -13.19 14.43 -20.68
N ASP A 111 -11.91 14.04 -20.77
CA ASP A 111 -10.88 14.82 -21.44
C ASP A 111 -11.00 14.78 -22.98
N ASP A 112 -10.17 15.56 -23.67
CA ASP A 112 -10.16 15.64 -25.14
C ASP A 112 -9.69 14.36 -25.86
N ALA A 113 -9.08 13.40 -25.14
CA ALA A 113 -8.68 12.08 -25.66
C ALA A 113 -9.67 10.96 -25.28
N GLY A 114 -10.79 11.31 -24.65
CA GLY A 114 -11.84 10.37 -24.27
C GLY A 114 -11.56 9.60 -22.97
N PHE A 115 -10.72 10.13 -22.08
CA PHE A 115 -10.55 9.60 -20.74
C PHE A 115 -11.58 10.18 -19.79
N GLU A 116 -12.30 9.33 -19.10
CA GLU A 116 -13.05 9.69 -17.89
C GLU A 116 -12.08 10.10 -16.81
N VAL A 117 -12.28 11.29 -16.25
CA VAL A 117 -11.47 11.88 -15.21
C VAL A 117 -12.23 11.83 -13.91
N SER A 118 -11.59 11.30 -12.88
CA SER A 118 -12.13 11.33 -11.53
C SER A 118 -11.02 11.70 -10.54
N GLU A 119 -11.40 12.38 -9.46
CA GLU A 119 -10.51 12.63 -8.32
C GLU A 119 -11.04 11.98 -7.06
N GLN A 120 -10.15 11.65 -6.14
CA GLN A 120 -10.54 11.24 -4.79
C GLN A 120 -9.47 11.68 -3.79
N THR A 121 -9.91 12.03 -2.58
CA THR A 121 -9.02 12.28 -1.45
C THR A 121 -9.16 11.15 -0.47
N CYS A 122 -8.06 10.51 -0.10
CA CYS A 122 -8.09 9.44 0.89
C CYS A 122 -8.53 9.98 2.26
N GLU A 123 -9.58 9.45 2.85
CA GLU A 123 -10.02 9.83 4.20
C GLU A 123 -9.00 9.46 5.29
N ARG A 124 -8.13 8.47 5.03
CA ARG A 124 -7.13 7.99 5.98
C ARG A 124 -5.89 8.90 6.06
N CYS A 125 -5.34 9.30 4.91
CA CYS A 125 -4.09 10.06 4.85
C CYS A 125 -4.22 11.48 4.28
N GLY A 126 -5.38 11.83 3.73
CA GLY A 126 -5.60 13.12 3.06
C GLY A 126 -4.90 13.26 1.70
N GLU A 127 -4.26 12.22 1.17
CA GLU A 127 -3.61 12.26 -0.13
C GLU A 127 -4.66 12.26 -1.25
N ALA A 128 -4.61 13.29 -2.10
CA ALA A 128 -5.47 13.41 -3.27
C ALA A 128 -4.87 12.63 -4.45
N ARG A 129 -5.71 11.94 -5.20
CA ARG A 129 -5.32 11.20 -6.41
C ARG A 129 -6.29 11.50 -7.55
N VAL A 130 -5.77 11.44 -8.76
CA VAL A 130 -6.55 11.54 -10.00
C VAL A 130 -6.44 10.23 -10.76
N ARG A 131 -7.55 9.80 -11.35
CA ARG A 131 -7.60 8.66 -12.27
C ARG A 131 -8.14 9.09 -13.61
N LEU A 132 -7.46 8.61 -14.64
CA LEU A 132 -7.90 8.64 -16.03
C LEU A 132 -8.30 7.22 -16.37
N PHE A 133 -9.53 7.00 -16.81
CA PHE A 133 -10.02 5.70 -17.25
C PHE A 133 -10.59 5.81 -18.65
N ARG A 134 -10.31 4.82 -19.50
CA ARG A 134 -10.91 4.72 -20.82
C ARG A 134 -11.16 3.27 -21.14
N GLU A 135 -12.36 2.99 -21.60
CA GLU A 135 -12.75 1.73 -22.19
C GLU A 135 -13.42 2.02 -23.53
N ASP A 136 -13.04 1.26 -24.55
CA ASP A 136 -13.72 1.30 -25.84
C ASP A 136 -14.63 0.07 -25.91
N GLU A 137 -15.92 0.29 -25.68
CA GLU A 137 -16.94 -0.76 -25.56
C GLU A 137 -17.01 -1.68 -26.80
N GLY A 138 -16.57 -1.19 -27.96
CA GLY A 138 -16.52 -1.96 -29.21
C GLY A 138 -15.41 -3.01 -29.27
N PHE A 139 -14.44 -2.98 -28.34
CA PHE A 139 -13.24 -3.81 -28.39
C PHE A 139 -12.96 -4.49 -27.04
N SER A 140 -12.91 -5.82 -27.07
CA SER A 140 -12.44 -6.60 -25.92
C SER A 140 -10.99 -6.25 -25.59
N GLY A 141 -10.69 -6.10 -24.30
CA GLY A 141 -9.34 -5.78 -23.84
C GLY A 141 -8.93 -4.31 -24.02
N SER A 142 -9.87 -3.39 -24.25
CA SER A 142 -9.54 -1.98 -24.51
C SER A 142 -9.36 -1.11 -23.24
N GLY A 143 -9.92 -1.57 -22.12
CA GLY A 143 -9.92 -0.87 -20.83
C GLY A 143 -8.51 -0.57 -20.32
N ARG A 144 -8.23 0.71 -20.07
CA ARG A 144 -6.96 1.19 -19.52
C ARG A 144 -7.20 2.30 -18.53
N TRP A 145 -6.37 2.35 -17.50
CA TRP A 145 -6.38 3.44 -16.54
C TRP A 145 -4.98 3.90 -16.17
N TYR A 146 -4.90 5.14 -15.70
CA TYR A 146 -3.71 5.81 -15.20
C TYR A 146 -4.05 6.54 -13.92
N GLU A 147 -3.19 6.41 -12.91
CA GLU A 147 -3.40 6.97 -11.58
C GLU A 147 -2.17 7.75 -11.10
N GLY A 148 -2.40 8.97 -10.64
CA GLY A 148 -1.34 9.85 -10.14
C GLY A 148 -1.70 10.47 -8.79
N THR A 149 -0.70 10.67 -7.95
CA THR A 149 -0.83 11.49 -6.73
C THR A 149 -0.89 12.96 -7.13
N VAL A 150 -1.89 13.67 -6.63
CA VAL A 150 -2.10 15.10 -6.86
C VAL A 150 -1.32 15.90 -5.81
N PRO A 151 -0.38 16.78 -6.21
CA PRO A 151 0.33 17.63 -5.26
C PRO A 151 -0.64 18.54 -4.51
N ALA A 152 -0.41 18.74 -3.21
CA ALA A 152 -1.27 19.56 -2.36
C ALA A 152 -1.50 20.97 -2.96
N GLY A 153 -2.76 21.41 -2.98
CA GLY A 153 -3.16 22.71 -3.54
C GLY A 153 -3.33 22.74 -5.07
N THR A 154 -3.11 21.63 -5.76
CA THR A 154 -3.37 21.53 -7.21
C THR A 154 -4.86 21.27 -7.45
N SER A 155 -5.50 22.11 -8.28
CA SER A 155 -6.87 21.86 -8.75
C SER A 155 -6.84 20.88 -9.91
N VAL A 156 -7.63 19.81 -9.83
CA VAL A 156 -7.80 18.86 -10.93
C VAL A 156 -9.10 19.19 -11.68
N THR A 157 -9.05 19.05 -13.00
CA THR A 157 -10.16 19.28 -13.94
C THR A 157 -10.05 18.27 -15.08
N GLN A 158 -11.13 18.06 -15.83
CA GLN A 158 -11.08 17.20 -17.02
C GLN A 158 -10.06 17.71 -18.06
N GLU A 159 -9.81 19.03 -18.14
CA GLU A 159 -8.90 19.63 -19.12
C GLU A 159 -7.41 19.48 -18.75
N ASN A 160 -7.08 19.44 -17.45
CA ASN A 160 -5.69 19.43 -16.99
C ASN A 160 -5.20 18.07 -16.45
N ALA A 161 -6.11 17.13 -16.14
CA ALA A 161 -5.77 15.91 -15.44
C ALA A 161 -4.74 15.04 -16.19
N ARG A 162 -4.87 14.90 -17.51
CA ARG A 162 -3.88 14.15 -18.31
C ARG A 162 -2.49 14.75 -18.21
N ALA A 163 -2.37 16.05 -18.52
CA ALA A 163 -1.10 16.76 -18.46
C ALA A 163 -0.50 16.73 -17.05
N LEU A 164 -1.35 16.82 -16.02
CA LEU A 164 -0.93 16.67 -14.63
C LEU A 164 -0.28 15.31 -14.40
N VAL A 165 -0.95 14.20 -14.74
CA VAL A 165 -0.44 12.83 -14.55
C VAL A 165 0.87 12.61 -15.32
N GLU A 166 0.94 13.07 -16.57
CA GLU A 166 2.15 12.97 -17.41
C GLU A 166 3.34 13.77 -16.86
N SER A 167 3.07 14.86 -16.12
CA SER A 167 4.09 15.71 -15.49
C SER A 167 4.62 15.16 -14.16
N LEU A 168 3.95 14.15 -13.59
CA LEU A 168 4.39 13.54 -12.33
C LEU A 168 5.72 12.78 -12.53
N GLY A 169 6.50 12.67 -11.45
CA GLY A 169 7.69 11.81 -11.41
C GLY A 169 7.40 10.31 -11.53
N GLY A 170 6.14 9.93 -11.70
CA GLY A 170 5.66 8.57 -11.92
C GLY A 170 4.15 8.45 -11.70
N TYR A 171 3.51 7.59 -12.48
CA TYR A 171 2.10 7.22 -12.34
C TYR A 171 1.93 5.70 -12.44
N GLN A 172 0.86 5.19 -11.82
CA GLN A 172 0.46 3.80 -11.95
C GLN A 172 -0.41 3.63 -13.18
N PHE A 173 -0.35 2.46 -13.80
CA PHE A 173 -1.24 2.11 -14.91
C PHE A 173 -1.70 0.66 -14.80
N GLY A 174 -2.80 0.36 -15.48
CA GLY A 174 -3.29 -1.01 -15.63
C GLY A 174 -4.59 -1.08 -16.42
N GLY A 175 -5.27 -2.21 -16.33
CA GLY A 175 -6.48 -2.51 -17.09
C GLY A 175 -6.31 -3.67 -18.05
N SER A 176 -7.39 -4.06 -18.72
CA SER A 176 -7.40 -5.17 -19.67
C SER A 176 -6.50 -4.93 -20.89
N TYR A 177 -6.25 -3.67 -21.26
CA TYR A 177 -5.28 -3.27 -22.28
C TYR A 177 -3.86 -3.76 -21.99
N TYR A 178 -3.56 -3.99 -20.71
CA TYR A 178 -2.28 -4.49 -20.22
C TYR A 178 -2.35 -5.96 -19.77
N ASP A 179 -3.29 -6.75 -20.30
CA ASP A 179 -3.57 -8.12 -19.87
C ASP A 179 -3.89 -8.23 -18.36
N GLY A 180 -4.50 -7.19 -17.78
CA GLY A 180 -4.78 -7.12 -16.35
C GLY A 180 -3.55 -6.85 -15.46
N LYS A 181 -2.37 -6.65 -16.06
CA LYS A 181 -1.15 -6.29 -15.32
C LYS A 181 -1.21 -4.84 -14.88
N THR A 182 -0.60 -4.57 -13.74
CA THR A 182 -0.38 -3.23 -13.21
C THR A 182 1.10 -2.90 -13.21
N GLY A 183 1.44 -1.63 -13.44
CA GLY A 183 2.83 -1.18 -13.44
C GLY A 183 2.99 0.28 -13.08
N TRP A 184 4.22 0.77 -13.18
CA TRP A 184 4.60 2.17 -12.99
C TRP A 184 5.28 2.70 -14.25
N ALA A 185 4.95 3.92 -14.65
CA ALA A 185 5.52 4.59 -15.81
C ALA A 185 5.72 6.09 -15.55
N THR A 186 6.43 6.75 -16.47
CA THR A 186 6.63 8.21 -16.51
C THR A 186 6.41 8.70 -17.94
N GLY A 187 6.09 9.99 -18.10
CA GLY A 187 5.92 10.60 -19.41
C GLY A 187 4.51 10.41 -20.02
N PRO A 188 4.37 10.33 -21.35
CA PRO A 188 3.08 10.43 -22.00
C PRO A 188 2.21 9.17 -21.85
N ILE A 189 0.90 9.40 -21.68
CA ILE A 189 -0.16 8.39 -21.53
C ILE A 189 -0.62 7.88 -22.91
N ARG A 190 -1.11 6.63 -22.99
CA ARG A 190 -1.33 5.89 -24.26
C ARG A 190 -2.78 5.44 -24.53
#